data_AF-A0AAV5DH75-F1
#
_entry.id   AF-A0AAV5DH75-F1
#
_cell.length_a   1.000
_cell.length_b   1.000
_cell.length_c   1.000
_cell.angle_alpha   90.00
_cell.angle_beta   90.00
_cell.angle_gamma   90.00
#
_symmetry.space_group_name_H-M   'P 1'
#
loop_
_entity.id
_entity.type
_entity.pdbx_description
1 polymer ?
#
loop_
_entity_poly.entity_id
_entity_poly.type
_entity_poly.pdbx_seq_one_letter_code
_entity_poly.pdbx_strand_id
1 'polypeptide(L)' 'MAGLEEIKNEAVDLENIPVEEVFQSLKCTKNGLSSEEAQARTAVFGPNKLEEKKVACLLLFGRINCSGEY' A
#
# COMPACT_ATOMS: atom_id res chain seq x y z
N MET A 1 15.08 -12.45 8.82
CA MET A 1 13.70 -12.00 8.54
C MET A 1 13.42 -11.98 7.04
N ALA A 2 13.68 -13.08 6.33
CA ALA A 2 13.87 -13.08 4.86
C ALA A 2 12.58 -13.20 4.00
N GLY A 3 11.40 -12.86 4.51
CA GLY A 3 10.17 -13.02 3.70
C GLY A 3 9.15 -11.89 3.74
N LEU A 4 9.44 -10.78 4.44
CA LEU A 4 8.64 -9.56 4.33
C LEU A 4 9.20 -8.63 3.23
N GLU A 5 10.42 -8.88 2.77
CA GLU A 5 11.10 -8.10 1.73
C GLU A 5 10.54 -8.36 0.34
N GLU A 6 10.02 -9.57 0.08
CA GLU A 6 9.39 -9.93 -1.19
C GLU A 6 8.02 -9.22 -1.37
N ILE A 7 7.27 -9.09 -0.28
CA ILE A 7 6.06 -8.26 -0.19
C ILE A 7 6.42 -6.78 -0.35
N LYS A 8 7.57 -6.39 0.24
CA LYS A 8 8.37 -5.18 -0.03
C LYS A 8 8.32 -4.73 -1.49
N ASN A 9 8.70 -5.66 -2.34
CA ASN A 9 8.99 -5.44 -3.75
C ASN A 9 7.78 -5.73 -4.65
N GLU A 10 6.57 -5.83 -4.08
CA GLU A 10 5.33 -6.06 -4.83
C GLU A 10 5.38 -7.35 -5.69
N ALA A 11 6.21 -8.32 -5.31
CA ALA A 11 6.42 -9.55 -6.08
C ALA A 11 5.30 -10.59 -5.87
N VAL A 12 4.37 -10.32 -4.96
CA VAL A 12 3.22 -11.17 -4.62
C VAL A 12 1.94 -10.51 -5.09
N ASP A 13 1.26 -11.14 -6.05
CA ASP A 13 -0.05 -10.71 -6.52
C ASP A 13 -1.13 -11.11 -5.49
N LEU A 14 -1.59 -10.14 -4.70
CA LEU A 14 -2.57 -10.36 -3.63
C LEU A 14 -4.02 -10.40 -4.14
N GLU A 15 -4.27 -10.01 -5.38
CA GLU A 15 -5.62 -9.83 -5.93
C GLU A 15 -6.20 -11.13 -6.51
N ASN A 16 -5.34 -12.01 -7.04
CA ASN A 16 -5.77 -13.24 -7.71
C ASN A 16 -5.56 -14.52 -6.89
N ILE A 17 -4.99 -14.44 -5.69
CA ILE A 17 -4.69 -15.60 -4.84
C ILE A 17 -5.81 -15.90 -3.83
N PRO A 18 -6.01 -17.19 -3.44
CA PRO A 18 -6.98 -17.54 -2.41
C PRO A 18 -6.57 -16.99 -1.04
N VAL A 19 -7.55 -16.68 -0.20
CA VAL A 19 -7.32 -16.00 1.09
C VAL A 19 -6.39 -16.77 2.03
N GLU A 20 -6.35 -18.10 1.95
CA GLU A 20 -5.43 -18.92 2.75
C GLU A 20 -3.97 -18.67 2.40
N GLU A 21 -3.67 -18.49 1.11
CA GLU A 21 -2.32 -18.16 0.63
C GLU A 21 -1.94 -16.73 1.02
N VAL A 22 -2.91 -15.80 1.06
CA VAL A 22 -2.68 -14.43 1.57
C VAL A 22 -2.13 -14.45 2.99
N PHE A 23 -2.67 -15.31 3.86
CA PHE A 23 -2.17 -15.43 5.24
C PHE A 23 -0.75 -15.98 5.32
N GLN A 24 -0.39 -16.94 4.45
CA GLN A 24 0.98 -17.43 4.35
C GLN A 24 1.93 -16.36 3.81
N SER A 25 1.56 -15.68 2.73
CA SER A 25 2.36 -14.61 2.12
C SER A 25 2.58 -13.46 3.10
N LEU A 26 1.53 -13.00 3.80
CA LEU A 26 1.62 -11.90 4.76
C LEU A 26 2.19 -12.32 6.13
N LYS A 27 2.44 -13.61 6.35
CA LYS A 27 2.87 -14.20 7.63
C LYS A 27 1.97 -13.79 8.79
N CYS A 28 0.66 -13.80 8.56
CA CYS A 28 -0.35 -13.44 9.56
C CYS A 28 -1.21 -14.66 9.90
N THR A 29 -1.74 -14.70 11.12
CA THR A 29 -2.76 -15.70 11.48
C THR A 29 -4.17 -15.16 11.25
N LYS A 30 -5.18 -16.03 11.26
CA LYS A 30 -6.60 -15.62 11.25
C LYS A 30 -6.98 -14.74 12.46
N ASN A 31 -6.23 -14.83 13.55
CA ASN A 31 -6.39 -14.00 14.74
C ASN A 31 -5.67 -12.64 14.64
N GLY A 32 -4.99 -12.38 13.51
CA GLY A 32 -4.22 -11.16 13.28
C GLY A 32 -2.73 -11.30 13.66
N LEU A 33 -2.14 -10.16 13.98
CA LEU A 33 -0.74 -10.00 14.40
C LEU A 33 -0.67 -9.66 15.88
N SER A 34 0.38 -10.13 16.56
CA SER A 34 0.71 -9.63 17.88
C SER A 34 1.25 -8.19 17.83
N SER A 35 1.21 -7.48 18.97
CA SER A 35 1.70 -6.10 19.08
C SER A 35 3.17 -5.96 18.67
N GLU A 36 4.02 -6.92 19.07
CA GLU A 36 5.44 -6.95 18.70
C GLU A 36 5.65 -7.16 17.20
N GLU A 37 4.87 -8.04 16.58
CA GLU A 37 4.94 -8.28 15.13
C GLU A 37 4.47 -7.06 14.34
N ALA A 38 3.41 -6.39 14.80
CA ALA A 38 2.93 -5.16 14.20
C ALA A 38 3.98 -4.03 14.29
N GLN A 39 4.70 -3.93 15.40
CA GLN A 39 5.77 -2.95 15.59
C GLN A 39 6.97 -3.25 14.66
N ALA A 40 7.40 -4.51 14.59
CA ALA A 40 8.45 -4.94 13.68
C ALA A 40 8.08 -4.66 12.22
N ARG A 41 6.81 -4.91 11.85
CA ARG A 41 6.32 -4.66 10.48
C ARG A 41 6.28 -3.16 10.16
N THR A 42 5.85 -2.33 11.11
CA THR A 42 5.88 -0.87 10.95
C THR A 42 7.29 -0.33 10.76
N ALA A 43 8.30 -0.93 11.41
CA ALA A 43 9.70 -0.55 11.21
C ALA A 43 10.23 -0.94 9.81
N VAL A 44 9.74 -2.03 9.21
CA VAL A 44 10.18 -2.53 7.89
C VAL A 44 9.48 -1.84 6.72
N PHE A 45 8.15 -1.67 6.82
CA PHE A 45 7.30 -1.08 5.77
C PHE A 45 7.13 0.43 5.94
N GLY A 46 7.43 0.99 7.11
CA GLY A 46 7.17 2.38 7.45
C GLY A 46 5.70 2.62 7.86
N PRO A 47 5.37 3.86 8.25
CA PRO A 47 3.99 4.23 8.52
C PRO A 47 3.14 4.05 7.26
N ASN A 48 1.94 3.49 7.40
CA ASN A 48 0.99 3.33 6.31
C ASN A 48 0.56 4.71 5.80
N LYS A 49 1.28 5.24 4.82
CA LYS A 49 0.99 6.53 4.22
C LYS A 49 -0.03 6.28 3.12
N LEU A 50 -1.28 6.69 3.36
CA LEU A 50 -2.18 7.03 2.26
C LEU A 50 -1.42 8.02 1.39
N GLU A 51 -0.97 7.58 0.22
CA GLU A 51 -0.55 8.51 -0.81
C GLU A 51 -1.77 9.39 -1.09
N GLU A 52 -1.80 10.58 -0.48
CA GLU A 52 -2.56 11.68 -1.04
C GLU A 52 -2.06 11.80 -2.48
N LYS A 53 -2.85 11.30 -3.44
CA LYS A 53 -2.77 11.71 -4.83
C LYS A 53 -3.01 13.22 -4.84
N LYS A 54 -1.98 14.01 -4.51
CA LYS A 54 -1.89 15.39 -4.91
C LYS A 54 -1.74 15.34 -6.40
N VAL A 55 -2.88 15.33 -7.11
CA VAL A 55 -2.94 15.86 -8.46
C VAL A 55 -2.30 17.23 -8.36
N ALA A 56 -1.06 17.34 -8.86
CA ALA A 56 -0.39 18.62 -8.96
C ALA A 56 -1.26 19.47 -9.89
N CYS A 57 -2.10 20.31 -9.30
CA CYS A 57 -2.99 21.24 -10.01
C CYS A 57 -2.23 22.08 -11.05
N LEU A 58 -0.90 22.20 -10.88
CA LEU A 58 0.02 22.87 -11.79
C LEU A 58 0.08 22.27 -13.21
N LEU A 59 -0.16 20.96 -13.39
CA LEU A 59 -0.13 20.32 -14.73
C LEU A 59 -1.42 20.53 -15.55
N LEU A 60 -2.46 21.14 -14.96
CA LEU A 60 -3.69 21.50 -15.67
C LEU A 60 -3.67 22.92 -16.24
N PHE A 61 -2.63 23.71 -15.92
CA PHE A 61 -2.54 25.12 -16.35
C PHE A 61 -2.22 25.29 -17.84
N GLY A 62 -1.74 24.23 -18.51
CA GLY A 62 -1.43 24.25 -19.94
C GLY A 62 -2.61 23.89 -20.85
N ARG A 63 -3.76 23.45 -20.31
CA ARG A 63 -4.88 22.94 -21.11
C ARG A 63 -6.29 23.29 -20.63
N ILE A 64 -6.47 24.33 -19.80
CA ILE A 64 -7.79 24.88 -19.53
C ILE A 64 -7.90 26.25 -20.18
N ASN A 65 -8.62 26.27 -21.29
CA ASN A 65 -9.35 27.45 -21.72
C ASN A 65 -10.29 27.80 -20.56
N CYS A 66 -9.95 28.82 -19.77
CA CYS A 66 -10.85 29.39 -18.77
C CYS A 66 -12.03 30.02 -19.50
N SER A 67 -13.10 29.27 -19.71
CA SER A 67 -14.43 29.77 -20.10
C SER A 67 -15.49 28.74 -19.71
N GLY A 68 -16.52 29.22 -19.00
CA GLY A 68 -17.58 28.42 -18.38
C GLY A 68 -17.54 28.67 -16.87
N GLU A 69 -17.91 29.87 -16.42
CA GLU A 69 -19.27 30.25 -16.02
C GLU A 69 -19.84 29.35 -14.90
N TYR A 70 -20.29 30.06 -13.86
CA TYR A 70 -20.69 29.65 -12.51
C TYR A 70 -21.58 28.40 -12.40
#